data_AF-A0A6B0UCP1-F1
#
_entry.id   AF-A0A6B0UCP1-F1
#
_cell.length_a   1.000
_cell.length_b   1.000
_cell.length_c   1.000
_cell.angle_alpha   90.00
_cell.angle_beta   90.00
_cell.angle_gamma   90.00
#
_symmetry.space_group_name_H-M   'P 1'
#
loop_
_entity.id
_entity.type
_entity.pdbx_description
1 polymer ?
#
loop_
_entity_poly.entity_id
_entity_poly.type
_entity_poly.pdbx_seq_one_letter_code
_entity_poly.pdbx_strand_id
1 'polypeptide(L)'
;MWKAVVVPGLTFANAVVCVPGDTRTALERSQREVGRQALGCHGTVANEAVQGDLGWSSFEAREATSKVSYEGRLRLMDRCRWAKRLFASYTHT
;
A
#
# COMPACT_ATOMS: atom_id res chain seq x y z
N MET A 1 1.95 -1.45 -17.09
CA MET A 1 0.62 -1.91 -16.62
C MET A 1 0.54 -2.04 -15.10
N TRP A 2 1.42 -2.82 -14.44
CA TRP A 2 1.38 -3.05 -12.99
C TRP A 2 1.27 -1.78 -12.11
N LYS A 3 2.26 -0.88 -12.19
CA LYS A 3 2.26 0.36 -11.37
C LYS A 3 1.18 1.37 -11.77
N ALA A 4 0.77 1.37 -13.04
CA ALA A 4 -0.14 2.38 -13.59
C ALA A 4 -1.63 2.02 -13.38
N VAL A 5 -1.96 0.73 -13.30
CA VAL A 5 -3.36 0.25 -13.28
C VAL A 5 -3.62 -0.63 -12.08
N VAL A 6 -2.82 -1.69 -11.92
CA VAL A 6 -3.08 -2.73 -10.91
C VAL A 6 -2.85 -2.20 -9.50
N VAL A 7 -1.73 -1.51 -9.26
CA VAL A 7 -1.43 -0.94 -7.94
C VAL A 7 -2.51 0.05 -7.48
N PRO A 8 -2.90 1.09 -8.26
CA PRO A 8 -3.98 1.99 -7.87
C PRO A 8 -5.31 1.29 -7.58
N GLY A 9 -5.67 0.26 -8.35
CA GLY A 9 -6.88 -0.52 -8.12
C GLY A 9 -6.86 -1.31 -6.82
N LEU A 10 -5.76 -2.04 -6.57
CA LEU A 10 -5.61 -2.86 -5.36
C LEU A 10 -5.43 -2.03 -4.08
N THR A 11 -4.88 -0.81 -4.20
CA THR A 11 -4.63 0.08 -3.05
C THR A 11 -5.56 1.29 -3.06
N PHE A 12 -6.76 1.16 -3.62
CA PHE A 12 -7.75 2.24 -3.55
C PHE A 12 -8.05 2.57 -2.08
N ALA A 13 -8.10 3.87 -1.77
CA ALA A 13 -8.34 4.39 -0.41
C ALA A 13 -7.33 3.94 0.67
N ASN A 14 -6.19 3.36 0.31
CA ASN A 14 -5.16 2.85 1.25
C ASN A 14 -4.62 3.91 2.22
N ALA A 15 -4.73 5.19 1.85
CA ALA A 15 -4.37 6.33 2.70
C ALA A 15 -5.28 6.52 3.93
N VAL A 16 -6.52 6.01 3.89
CA VAL A 16 -7.56 6.26 4.92
C VAL A 16 -8.19 5.00 5.47
N VAL A 17 -8.09 3.87 4.76
CA VAL A 17 -8.57 2.57 5.22
C VAL A 17 -7.43 1.79 5.87
N CYS A 18 -7.73 1.11 6.98
CA CYS A 18 -6.83 0.11 7.55
C CYS A 18 -7.25 -1.27 7.05
N VAL A 19 -6.39 -1.92 6.27
CA VAL A 19 -6.65 -3.25 5.75
C VAL A 19 -6.38 -4.30 6.85
N PRO A 20 -7.28 -5.28 7.08
CA PRO A 20 -7.01 -6.35 8.03
C PRO A 20 -5.73 -7.13 7.70
N GLY A 21 -4.99 -7.55 8.72
CA GLY A 21 -3.72 -8.25 8.54
C GLY A 21 -3.83 -9.53 7.71
N ASP A 22 -4.93 -10.28 7.86
CA ASP A 22 -5.19 -11.50 7.09
C ASP A 22 -5.42 -11.21 5.61
N THR A 23 -6.22 -10.18 5.31
CA THR A 23 -6.46 -9.72 3.94
C THR A 23 -5.15 -9.26 3.28
N ARG A 24 -4.35 -8.48 4.00
CA ARG A 24 -3.03 -8.04 3.53
C ARG A 24 -2.12 -9.22 3.22
N THR A 25 -2.10 -10.23 4.10
CA THR A 25 -1.29 -11.44 3.92
C THR A 25 -1.74 -12.25 2.70
N ALA A 26 -3.05 -12.36 2.46
CA ALA A 26 -3.58 -13.02 1.27
C ALA A 26 -3.17 -12.28 -0.03
N LEU A 27 -3.26 -10.96 -0.05
CA LEU A 27 -2.83 -10.13 -1.18
C LEU A 27 -1.33 -10.26 -1.46
N GLU A 28 -0.50 -10.31 -0.41
CA GLU A 28 0.94 -10.52 -0.53
C GLU A 28 1.29 -11.88 -1.13
N ARG A 29 0.59 -12.94 -0.72
CA ARG A 29 0.77 -14.29 -1.30
C ARG A 29 0.42 -14.29 -2.78
N SER A 30 -0.75 -13.75 -3.13
CA SER A 30 -1.20 -13.67 -4.52
C SER A 30 -0.24 -12.85 -5.39
N GLN A 31 0.23 -11.69 -4.91
CA GLN A 31 1.23 -10.89 -5.64
C GLN A 31 2.51 -11.68 -5.92
N ARG A 32 3.03 -12.42 -4.94
CA ARG A 32 4.27 -13.19 -5.13
C ARG A 32 4.06 -14.36 -6.08
N GLU A 33 2.89 -15.01 -6.04
CA GLU A 33 2.55 -16.10 -6.96
C GLU A 33 2.50 -15.60 -8.41
N VAL A 34 1.78 -14.50 -8.65
CA VAL A 34 1.75 -13.83 -9.95
C VAL A 34 3.15 -13.39 -10.37
N GLY A 35 3.96 -12.90 -9.44
CA GLY A 35 5.34 -12.49 -9.72
C GLY A 35 6.21 -13.66 -10.19
N ARG A 36 6.10 -14.83 -9.56
CA ARG A 36 6.83 -16.04 -10.00
C ARG A 36 6.37 -16.51 -11.36
N GLN A 37 5.06 -16.51 -11.61
CA GLN A 37 4.50 -16.85 -12.92
C GLN A 37 5.01 -15.90 -14.01
N ALA A 38 5.04 -14.60 -13.73
CA ALA A 38 5.53 -13.60 -14.67
C ALA A 38 7.04 -13.74 -14.98
N LEU A 39 7.84 -14.17 -14.00
CA LEU A 39 9.27 -14.42 -14.16
C LEU A 39 9.58 -15.82 -14.70
N GLY A 40 8.59 -16.72 -14.81
CA GLY A 40 8.79 -18.12 -15.19
C GLY A 40 9.69 -18.89 -14.22
N CYS A 41 9.73 -18.48 -12.95
CA CYS A 41 10.67 -19.02 -11.97
C CYS A 41 10.03 -20.06 -11.03
N HIS A 42 10.87 -20.85 -10.37
CA HIS A 42 10.40 -21.93 -9.50
C HIS A 42 9.64 -21.40 -8.27
N GLY A 43 8.69 -22.18 -7.75
CA GLY A 43 7.86 -21.81 -6.59
C GLY A 43 8.66 -21.47 -5.32
N THR A 44 9.88 -22.01 -5.20
CA THR A 44 10.76 -21.83 -4.03
C THR A 44 11.71 -20.63 -4.13
N VAL A 45 11.65 -19.86 -5.23
CA VAL A 45 12.46 -18.64 -5.34
C VAL A 45 12.07 -17.67 -4.21
N ALA A 46 13.10 -17.05 -3.62
CA ALA A 46 12.98 -16.09 -2.53
C ALA A 46 12.02 -14.95 -2.90
N ASN A 47 11.15 -14.57 -1.97
CA ASN A 47 10.13 -13.55 -2.20
C ASN A 47 10.76 -12.20 -2.55
N GLU A 48 11.86 -11.89 -1.91
CA GLU A 48 12.64 -10.67 -2.02
C GLU A 48 13.27 -10.56 -3.41
N ALA A 49 13.73 -11.69 -3.98
CA ALA A 49 14.25 -11.74 -5.35
C ALA A 49 13.12 -11.47 -6.37
N VAL A 50 11.96 -12.14 -6.21
CA VAL A 50 10.80 -11.91 -7.08
C VAL A 50 10.34 -10.45 -7.03
N GLN A 51 10.26 -9.86 -5.84
CA GLN A 51 9.86 -8.47 -5.67
C GLN A 51 10.89 -7.48 -6.21
N GLY A 52 12.19 -7.76 -6.00
CA GLY A 52 13.31 -6.96 -6.49
C GLY A 52 13.35 -6.89 -8.01
N ASP A 53 13.34 -8.05 -8.68
CA ASP A 53 13.42 -8.15 -10.14
C ASP A 53 12.23 -7.49 -10.83
N LEU A 54 11.03 -7.59 -10.23
CA LEU A 54 9.83 -6.93 -10.76
C LEU A 54 9.72 -5.45 -10.36
N GLY A 55 10.55 -4.98 -9.43
CA GLY A 55 10.45 -3.64 -8.86
C GLY A 55 9.13 -3.39 -8.13
N TRP A 56 8.58 -4.43 -7.49
CA TRP A 56 7.30 -4.40 -6.78
C TRP A 56 7.51 -4.20 -5.28
N SER A 57 6.83 -3.22 -4.71
CA SER A 57 6.78 -3.05 -3.24
C SER A 57 5.84 -4.06 -2.59
N SER A 58 6.04 -4.34 -1.30
CA SER A 58 5.05 -5.02 -0.46
C SER A 58 3.79 -4.16 -0.29
N PHE A 59 2.65 -4.78 -0.05
CA PHE A 59 1.42 -4.11 0.36
C PHE A 59 1.60 -3.33 1.66
N GLU A 60 2.36 -3.86 2.61
CA GLU A 60 2.70 -3.14 3.83
C GLU A 60 3.46 -1.84 3.54
N ALA A 61 4.48 -1.89 2.68
CA ALA A 61 5.23 -0.69 2.30
C ALA A 61 4.34 0.33 1.56
N ARG A 62 3.41 -0.14 0.72
CA ARG A 62 2.42 0.73 0.05
C ARG A 62 1.48 1.38 1.04
N GLU A 63 0.95 0.63 2.00
CA GLU A 63 0.08 1.12 3.07
C GLU A 63 0.79 2.17 3.91
N ALA A 64 1.98 1.86 4.44
CA ALA A 64 2.78 2.80 5.22
C ALA A 64 3.06 4.09 4.46
N THR A 65 3.54 3.98 3.21
CA THR A 65 3.84 5.15 2.36
C THR A 65 2.61 6.01 2.11
N SER A 66 1.45 5.38 1.86
CA SER A 66 0.21 6.11 1.61
C SER A 66 -0.31 6.86 2.85
N LYS A 67 -0.17 6.26 4.04
CA LYS A 67 -0.55 6.87 5.31
C LYS A 67 0.36 8.05 5.66
N VAL A 68 1.67 7.88 5.56
CA VAL A 68 2.65 8.98 5.77
C VAL A 68 2.40 10.14 4.81
N SER A 69 2.20 9.84 3.52
CA SER A 69 1.90 10.87 2.52
C SER A 69 0.58 11.58 2.80
N TYR A 70 -0.44 10.87 3.28
CA TYR A 70 -1.72 11.46 3.64
C TYR A 70 -1.63 12.32 4.89
N GLU A 71 -0.88 11.91 5.91
CA GLU A 71 -0.60 12.72 7.08
C GLU A 71 0.08 14.04 6.70
N GLY A 72 1.09 13.99 5.83
CA GLY A 72 1.73 15.20 5.28
C GLY A 72 0.72 16.14 4.60
N ARG A 73 -0.20 15.58 3.80
CA ARG A 73 -1.29 16.37 3.20
C ARG A 73 -2.23 16.95 4.25
N LEU A 74 -2.61 16.19 5.29
CA LEU A 74 -3.43 16.69 6.38
C LEU A 74 -2.74 17.83 7.14
N ARG A 75 -1.42 17.77 7.34
CA ARG A 75 -0.67 18.86 8.00
C ARG A 75 -0.77 20.18 7.24
N LEU A 76 -0.72 20.13 5.90
CA LEU A 76 -0.78 21.30 5.01
C LEU A 76 -2.22 21.69 4.58
N MET A 77 -3.22 20.88 4.91
CA MET A 77 -4.61 21.09 4.51
C MET A 77 -5.26 22.27 5.24
N ASP A 78 -6.09 23.02 4.52
CA ASP A 78 -6.90 24.11 5.07
C ASP A 78 -7.84 23.62 6.20
N ARG A 79 -7.95 24.40 7.26
CA ARG A 79 -8.80 24.12 8.44
C ARG A 79 -10.29 24.07 8.11
N CYS A 80 -10.75 24.66 7.02
CA CYS A 80 -12.13 24.54 6.55
C CYS A 80 -12.47 23.10 6.11
N ARG A 81 -11.47 22.27 5.78
CA ARG A 81 -11.72 20.88 5.35
C ARG A 81 -12.00 19.97 6.54
N TRP A 82 -13.01 19.11 6.39
CA TRP A 82 -13.46 18.21 7.45
C TRP A 82 -12.36 17.26 7.94
N ALA A 83 -11.58 16.69 7.02
CA ALA A 83 -10.46 15.82 7.36
C ALA A 83 -9.39 16.51 8.21
N LYS A 84 -9.09 17.80 7.95
CA LYS A 84 -8.17 18.60 8.77
C LYS A 84 -8.70 18.81 10.18
N ARG A 85 -9.99 19.11 10.30
CA ARG A 85 -10.66 19.33 11.60
C ARG A 85 -10.62 18.08 12.46
N LEU A 86 -10.94 16.93 11.87
CA LEU A 86 -10.85 15.63 12.54
C LEU A 86 -9.41 15.33 12.96
N PHE A 87 -8.44 15.49 12.05
CA PHE A 87 -7.03 15.26 12.37
C PHE A 87 -6.60 16.12 13.57
N ALA A 88 -6.92 17.42 13.55
CA ALA A 88 -6.61 18.31 14.66
C ALA A 88 -7.29 17.90 15.98
N SER A 89 -8.55 17.43 15.96
CA SER A 89 -9.23 17.00 17.18
C SER A 89 -8.59 15.76 17.81
N TYR A 90 -8.07 14.83 17.02
CA TYR A 90 -7.43 13.62 17.53
C TYR A 90 -5.98 13.83 17.99
N THR A 91 -5.27 14.84 17.48
CA THR A 91 -3.88 15.12 17.85
C THR A 91 -3.71 16.10 19.01
N HIS A 92 -4.80 16.70 19.50
CA HIS A 92 -4.78 17.69 20.59
C HIS A 92 -5.28 17.16 21.96
N THR A 93 -5.48 15.84 22.10
CA THR A 93 -5.51 15.11 23.39
C THR A 93 -4.15 14.50 23.68
#